data_AF-A0A843UPV8-F1
#
_entry.id   AF-A0A843UPV8-F1
#
_cell.length_a   1.000
_cell.length_b   1.000
_cell.length_c   1.000
_cell.angle_alpha   90.00
_cell.angle_beta   90.00
_cell.angle_gamma   90.00
#
_symmetry.space_group_name_H-M   'P 1'
#
loop_
_entity.id
_entity.type
_entity.pdbx_description
1 polymer ?
#
loop_
_entity_poly.entity_id
_entity_poly.type
_entity_poly.pdbx_seq_one_letter_code
_entity_poly.pdbx_strand_id
1 'polypeptide(L)'
;MFLPFIYSLYTYSLFGDFLLPICLELLFCGLKKLKHQIPMIGLVMRERGLISRILCPKFGGYLTFAVLEGGKESASGQPTTSDLLNVYKIRRIGTDTRIYGLIGKPVGYSKSPFLLTEAFSSTGVNAVYVPYLVDDVADFLSVYSSPDFAGFSCTIPHKEAIVKCCSEVDPIAKSIGAVNTIVRRPDGNLVGYNTDYTGAISAIEDAMRGSHANDSSASPLSGRLFVIIGAGGAGKALAYGAKEKGAKVIIANRTFDRARDLAMSVGGDALSLAELESFHPEGGMILANTTSIGMQPNIDGTPLPKGTGLAGVALT
;
A
#
# COMPACT_ATOMS: atom_id res chain seq x y z
N MET A 1 4.78 -13.15 51.38
CA MET A 1 5.67 -12.11 50.82
C MET A 1 5.08 -11.67 49.49
N PHE A 2 4.15 -10.71 49.51
CA PHE A 2 3.55 -10.14 48.31
C PHE A 2 4.48 -9.03 47.81
N LEU A 3 5.19 -9.25 46.71
CA LEU A 3 5.85 -8.14 46.00
C LEU A 3 4.76 -7.30 45.31
N PRO A 4 4.74 -5.97 45.47
CA PRO A 4 3.89 -5.12 44.66
C PRO A 4 4.47 -5.10 43.24
N PHE A 5 3.77 -5.70 42.28
CA PHE A 5 4.04 -5.47 40.86
C PHE A 5 3.68 -4.02 40.55
N ILE A 6 4.66 -3.12 40.59
CA ILE A 6 4.50 -1.76 40.09
C ILE A 6 4.50 -1.86 38.56
N TYR A 7 3.31 -1.92 37.96
CA TYR A 7 3.14 -1.70 36.54
C TYR A 7 3.25 -0.21 36.28
N SER A 8 4.35 0.26 35.71
CA SER A 8 4.38 1.58 35.10
C SER A 8 3.70 1.49 33.73
N LEU A 9 2.39 1.75 33.71
CA LEU A 9 1.65 1.97 32.47
C LEU A 9 2.06 3.34 31.92
N TYR A 10 3.05 3.38 31.03
CA TYR A 10 3.36 4.58 30.27
C TYR A 10 2.39 4.64 29.08
N THR A 11 1.18 5.12 29.32
CA THR A 11 0.31 5.60 28.24
C THR A 11 0.88 6.91 27.73
N TYR A 12 1.69 6.84 26.69
CA TYR A 12 2.03 8.02 25.91
C TYR A 12 0.83 8.38 25.04
N SER A 13 -0.11 9.14 25.62
CA SER A 13 -1.06 9.93 24.84
C SER A 13 -0.32 11.16 24.34
N LEU A 14 0.63 10.97 23.41
CA LEU A 14 1.41 12.07 22.85
C LEU A 14 0.46 12.96 22.03
N PHE A 15 0.19 14.16 22.57
CA PHE A 15 -0.60 15.20 21.94
C PHE A 15 0.20 15.79 20.77
N GLY A 16 0.00 15.22 19.57
CA GLY A 16 0.51 15.78 18.32
C GLY A 16 0.82 14.70 17.28
N ASP A 17 0.06 14.67 16.18
CA ASP A 17 0.25 13.69 15.10
C ASP A 17 1.64 13.79 14.43
N PHE A 18 2.32 14.93 14.56
CA PHE A 18 3.58 15.24 13.86
C PHE A 18 4.82 14.51 14.42
N LEU A 19 4.84 14.16 15.70
CA LEU A 19 5.99 13.47 16.33
C LEU A 19 5.82 11.96 16.40
N LEU A 20 4.67 11.45 15.98
CA LEU A 20 4.23 10.10 16.29
C LEU A 20 5.16 8.98 15.77
N PRO A 21 5.77 9.07 14.58
CA PRO A 21 6.77 8.09 14.14
C PRO A 21 7.95 8.00 15.12
N ILE A 22 8.49 9.15 15.56
CA ILE A 22 9.59 9.22 16.53
C ILE A 22 9.14 8.63 17.87
N CYS A 23 7.90 8.91 18.29
CA CYS A 23 7.34 8.34 19.52
C CYS A 23 7.27 6.81 19.48
N LEU A 24 6.89 6.24 18.32
CA LEU A 24 6.82 4.79 18.11
C LEU A 24 8.22 4.16 18.12
N GLU A 25 9.20 4.79 17.49
CA GLU A 25 10.60 4.32 17.52
C GLU A 25 11.18 4.37 18.94
N LEU A 26 11.00 5.48 19.66
CA LEU A 26 11.43 5.61 21.05
C LEU A 26 10.76 4.57 21.95
N LEU A 27 9.46 4.31 21.73
CA LEU A 27 8.74 3.27 22.43
C LEU A 27 9.34 1.89 22.16
N PHE A 28 9.56 1.53 20.89
CA PHE A 28 10.14 0.24 20.53
C PHE A 28 11.57 0.07 21.07
N CYS A 29 12.39 1.13 21.02
CA CYS A 29 13.73 1.15 21.59
C CYS A 29 13.69 0.97 23.12
N GLY A 30 12.78 1.68 23.80
CA GLY A 30 12.58 1.59 25.25
C GLY A 30 12.13 0.20 25.69
N LEU A 31 11.09 -0.35 25.04
CA LEU A 31 10.60 -1.72 25.29
C LEU A 31 11.73 -2.75 25.11
N LYS A 32 12.51 -2.64 24.02
CA LYS A 32 13.59 -3.58 23.71
C LYS A 32 14.72 -3.54 24.75
N LYS A 33 15.07 -2.35 25.25
CA LYS A 33 16.14 -2.15 26.25
C LYS A 33 15.73 -2.58 27.66
N LEU A 34 14.49 -2.28 28.07
CA LEU A 34 14.06 -2.40 29.47
C LEU A 34 13.25 -3.65 29.78
N LYS A 35 12.88 -4.49 28.78
CA LYS A 35 12.14 -5.75 29.00
C LYS A 35 12.80 -6.70 30.02
N HIS A 36 14.12 -6.62 30.13
CA HIS A 36 15.02 -7.21 31.15
C HIS A 36 14.70 -6.88 32.61
N GLN A 37 14.27 -5.64 32.82
CA GLN A 37 14.39 -4.97 34.11
C GLN A 37 13.03 -4.79 34.76
N ILE A 38 12.02 -4.42 33.97
CA ILE A 38 10.67 -4.12 34.47
C ILE A 38 9.64 -4.54 33.40
N PRO A 39 8.55 -5.25 33.76
CA PRO A 39 7.43 -5.46 32.85
C PRO A 39 6.81 -4.12 32.41
N MET A 40 6.81 -3.84 31.10
CA MET A 40 6.30 -2.57 30.56
C MET A 40 5.14 -2.77 29.60
N ILE A 41 4.12 -1.93 29.76
CA ILE A 41 3.01 -1.81 28.81
C ILE A 41 3.15 -0.45 28.16
N GLY A 42 3.50 -0.46 26.87
CA GLY A 42 3.68 0.77 26.11
C GLY A 42 2.88 0.72 24.82
N LEU A 43 1.92 1.62 24.70
CA LEU A 43 0.96 1.65 23.60
C LEU A 43 0.73 3.09 23.15
N VAL A 44 0.65 3.28 21.85
CA VAL A 44 0.30 4.54 21.21
C VAL A 44 -1.15 4.45 20.74
N MET A 45 -1.91 5.52 20.98
CA MET A 45 -3.34 5.59 20.63
C MET A 45 -3.55 6.05 19.19
N ARG A 46 -4.81 5.98 18.73
CA ARG A 46 -5.29 6.38 17.39
C ARG A 46 -4.79 5.46 16.27
N GLU A 47 -5.29 5.69 15.06
CA GLU A 47 -5.01 4.86 13.87
C GLU A 47 -3.51 4.69 13.61
N ARG A 48 -2.73 5.79 13.70
CA ARG A 48 -1.28 5.75 13.52
C ARG A 48 -0.54 4.94 14.60
N GLY A 49 -1.11 4.81 15.80
CA GLY A 49 -0.56 4.03 16.91
C GLY A 49 -0.82 2.52 16.81
N LEU A 50 -1.63 2.08 15.84
CA LEU A 50 -2.03 0.67 15.68
C LEU A 50 -0.84 -0.31 15.71
N ILE A 51 0.27 0.05 15.07
CA ILE A 51 1.46 -0.82 15.00
C ILE A 51 2.06 -1.11 16.38
N SER A 52 1.95 -0.22 17.38
CA SER A 52 2.48 -0.48 18.72
C SER A 52 1.71 -1.59 19.41
N ARG A 53 0.43 -1.73 19.07
CA ARG A 53 -0.46 -2.77 19.60
C ARG A 53 -0.17 -4.13 18.98
N ILE A 54 0.15 -4.15 17.67
CA ILE A 54 0.44 -5.36 16.91
C ILE A 54 1.85 -5.89 17.21
N LEU A 55 2.85 -5.02 17.19
CA LEU A 55 4.28 -5.38 17.30
C LEU A 55 4.76 -5.52 18.75
N CYS A 56 3.84 -5.43 19.72
CA CYS A 56 4.11 -5.57 21.15
C CYS A 56 4.97 -6.80 21.49
N PRO A 57 4.69 -8.03 21.00
CA PRO A 57 5.50 -9.21 21.32
C PRO A 57 6.96 -9.12 20.83
N LYS A 58 7.19 -8.52 19.65
CA LYS A 58 8.53 -8.38 19.07
C LYS A 58 9.42 -7.46 19.89
N PHE A 59 8.86 -6.34 20.35
CA PHE A 59 9.63 -5.31 21.05
C PHE A 59 9.64 -5.49 22.57
N GLY A 60 8.92 -6.47 23.12
CA GLY A 60 8.97 -6.82 24.55
C GLY A 60 7.94 -6.12 25.42
N GLY A 61 6.83 -5.65 24.83
CA GLY A 61 5.69 -5.19 25.62
C GLY A 61 4.99 -6.35 26.34
N TYR A 62 4.59 -6.11 27.59
CA TYR A 62 4.03 -7.13 28.47
C TYR A 62 2.62 -7.59 28.05
N LEU A 63 1.77 -6.65 27.61
CA LEU A 63 0.45 -6.94 27.04
C LEU A 63 0.03 -5.90 26.01
N THR A 64 -0.96 -6.28 25.20
CA THR A 64 -1.69 -5.40 24.29
C THR A 64 -3.19 -5.54 24.53
N PHE A 65 -3.95 -4.52 24.14
CA PHE A 65 -5.42 -4.52 24.25
C PHE A 65 -6.07 -4.68 22.89
N ALA A 66 -7.12 -5.48 22.85
CA ALA A 66 -7.97 -5.70 21.70
C ALA A 66 -9.44 -5.59 22.10
N VAL A 67 -10.30 -5.24 21.15
CA VAL A 67 -11.75 -5.18 21.36
C VAL A 67 -12.38 -6.51 20.97
N LEU A 68 -13.45 -6.92 21.63
CA LEU A 68 -14.17 -8.16 21.29
C LEU A 68 -14.95 -8.01 19.96
N GLU A 69 -15.63 -6.89 19.78
CA GLU A 69 -16.45 -6.57 18.59
C GLU A 69 -16.21 -5.11 18.20
N GLY A 70 -16.16 -4.80 16.89
CA GLY A 70 -16.01 -3.43 16.41
C GLY A 70 -17.12 -2.50 16.94
N GLY A 71 -16.79 -1.25 17.25
CA GLY A 71 -17.72 -0.28 17.83
C GLY A 71 -17.80 -0.29 19.36
N LYS A 72 -17.01 -1.12 20.04
CA LYS A 72 -16.89 -1.17 21.51
C LYS A 72 -15.46 -0.80 21.98
N GLU A 73 -14.80 0.10 21.27
CA GLU A 73 -13.44 0.52 21.58
C GLU A 73 -13.36 1.28 22.91
N SER A 74 -12.47 0.86 23.81
CA SER A 74 -12.13 1.63 25.02
C SER A 74 -11.09 2.72 24.74
N ALA A 75 -10.39 2.63 23.61
CA ALA A 75 -9.44 3.62 23.12
C ALA A 75 -9.37 3.62 21.59
N SER A 76 -9.30 4.80 20.98
CA SER A 76 -9.15 4.93 19.51
C SER A 76 -7.93 4.16 18.99
N GLY A 77 -8.11 3.45 17.86
CA GLY A 77 -7.06 2.66 17.20
C GLY A 77 -6.86 1.25 17.77
N GLN A 78 -7.78 0.74 18.60
CA GLN A 78 -7.73 -0.66 19.04
C GLN A 78 -8.17 -1.60 17.90
N PRO A 79 -7.35 -2.62 17.56
CA PRO A 79 -7.79 -3.69 16.67
C PRO A 79 -8.78 -4.63 17.38
N THR A 80 -9.56 -5.37 16.60
CA THR A 80 -10.36 -6.45 17.18
C THR A 80 -9.48 -7.63 17.59
N THR A 81 -9.99 -8.45 18.50
CA THR A 81 -9.34 -9.70 18.91
C THR A 81 -9.19 -10.64 17.71
N SER A 82 -10.19 -10.67 16.83
CA SER A 82 -10.14 -11.40 15.56
C SER A 82 -8.99 -10.91 14.67
N ASP A 83 -8.82 -9.59 14.50
CA ASP A 83 -7.74 -9.06 13.67
C ASP A 83 -6.37 -9.43 14.22
N LEU A 84 -6.16 -9.28 15.54
CA LEU A 84 -4.87 -9.65 16.14
C LEU A 84 -4.55 -11.14 15.95
N LEU A 85 -5.53 -12.03 16.11
CA LEU A 85 -5.31 -13.47 16.02
C LEU A 85 -5.26 -13.98 14.57
N ASN A 86 -6.13 -13.48 13.70
CA ASN A 86 -6.36 -14.05 12.37
C ASN A 86 -5.71 -13.24 11.25
N VAL A 87 -5.68 -11.90 11.35
CA VAL A 87 -5.05 -11.03 10.34
C VAL A 87 -3.56 -10.89 10.62
N TYR A 88 -3.20 -10.44 11.82
CA TYR A 88 -1.79 -10.17 12.16
C TYR A 88 -1.07 -11.37 12.78
N LYS A 89 -1.80 -12.44 13.09
CA LYS A 89 -1.27 -13.68 13.68
C LYS A 89 -0.34 -13.42 14.85
N ILE A 90 -0.77 -12.54 15.78
CA ILE A 90 0.07 -11.98 16.87
C ILE A 90 0.82 -13.04 17.68
N ARG A 91 0.27 -14.26 17.81
CA ARG A 91 0.89 -15.40 18.51
C ARG A 91 2.16 -15.94 17.85
N ARG A 92 2.38 -15.62 16.58
CA ARG A 92 3.59 -15.98 15.81
C ARG A 92 4.67 -14.91 15.85
N ILE A 93 4.34 -13.71 16.34
CA ILE A 93 5.28 -12.59 16.38
C ILE A 93 6.24 -12.80 17.55
N GLY A 94 7.53 -12.90 17.24
CA GLY A 94 8.63 -12.97 18.20
C GLY A 94 9.70 -11.91 17.93
N THR A 95 10.79 -11.94 18.70
CA THR A 95 11.88 -10.96 18.59
C THR A 95 12.53 -10.93 17.21
N ASP A 96 12.60 -12.08 16.55
CA ASP A 96 13.29 -12.25 15.26
C ASP A 96 12.36 -12.11 14.04
N THR A 97 11.06 -11.90 14.28
CA THR A 97 10.08 -11.73 13.20
C THR A 97 10.41 -10.48 12.40
N ARG A 98 10.54 -10.60 11.08
CA ARG A 98 10.75 -9.45 10.19
C ARG A 98 9.46 -8.70 9.95
N ILE A 99 9.52 -7.38 9.90
CA ILE A 99 8.36 -6.51 9.71
C ILE A 99 8.32 -6.06 8.25
N TYR A 100 7.16 -6.23 7.63
CA TYR A 100 6.79 -5.63 6.37
C TYR A 100 5.56 -4.75 6.57
N GLY A 101 5.28 -3.85 5.63
CA GLY A 101 4.01 -3.12 5.72
C GLY A 101 3.62 -2.29 4.52
N LEU A 102 2.39 -1.77 4.57
CA LEU A 102 1.83 -0.90 3.54
C LEU A 102 1.89 0.55 3.99
N ILE A 103 2.60 1.38 3.22
CA ILE A 103 2.65 2.83 3.35
C ILE A 103 1.48 3.43 2.54
N GLY A 104 0.61 4.23 3.17
CA GLY A 104 -0.50 4.86 2.47
C GLY A 104 -1.24 5.92 3.29
N LYS A 105 -2.09 6.70 2.61
CA LYS A 105 -3.05 7.61 3.24
C LYS A 105 -4.25 7.85 2.31
N PRO A 106 -5.43 7.26 2.57
CA PRO A 106 -5.75 6.36 3.70
C PRO A 106 -5.10 4.97 3.55
N VAL A 107 -5.11 4.17 4.62
CA VAL A 107 -4.55 2.80 4.62
C VAL A 107 -5.46 1.73 5.25
N GLY A 108 -6.41 2.13 6.11
CA GLY A 108 -7.22 1.22 6.92
C GLY A 108 -8.08 0.20 6.15
N TYR A 109 -8.39 0.45 4.88
CA TYR A 109 -9.21 -0.44 4.04
C TYR A 109 -8.41 -1.49 3.27
N SER A 110 -7.08 -1.49 3.40
CA SER A 110 -6.25 -2.42 2.64
C SER A 110 -6.38 -3.86 3.13
N LYS A 111 -6.51 -4.78 2.18
CA LYS A 111 -6.48 -6.23 2.42
C LYS A 111 -5.06 -6.82 2.43
N SER A 112 -4.04 -6.02 2.12
CA SER A 112 -2.64 -6.50 2.07
C SER A 112 -2.16 -7.11 3.39
N PRO A 113 -2.48 -6.58 4.59
CA PRO A 113 -2.09 -7.20 5.85
C PRO A 113 -2.62 -8.62 6.02
N PHE A 114 -3.87 -8.86 5.64
CA PHE A 114 -4.47 -10.20 5.67
C PHE A 114 -3.78 -11.14 4.67
N LEU A 115 -3.70 -10.72 3.40
CA LEU A 115 -3.14 -11.55 2.33
C LEU A 115 -1.67 -11.92 2.57
N LEU A 116 -0.83 -10.94 2.89
CA LEU A 116 0.62 -11.14 2.97
C LEU A 116 1.02 -11.81 4.30
N THR A 117 0.35 -11.52 5.40
CA THR A 117 0.60 -12.27 6.66
C THR A 117 0.17 -13.73 6.53
N GLU A 118 -0.92 -14.01 5.81
CA GLU A 118 -1.30 -15.39 5.50
C GLU A 118 -0.24 -16.07 4.62
N ALA A 119 0.20 -15.42 3.55
CA ALA A 119 1.24 -15.95 2.66
C ALA A 119 2.56 -16.24 3.41
N PHE A 120 3.00 -15.35 4.31
CA PHE A 120 4.18 -15.61 5.15
C PHE A 120 3.96 -16.83 6.06
N SER A 121 2.80 -16.91 6.69
CA SER A 121 2.47 -18.00 7.60
C SER A 121 2.41 -19.36 6.89
N SER A 122 1.83 -19.42 5.69
CA SER A 122 1.66 -20.66 4.93
C SER A 122 2.97 -21.15 4.30
N THR A 123 3.90 -20.24 4.01
CA THR A 123 5.22 -20.54 3.44
C THR A 123 6.34 -20.68 4.49
N GLY A 124 6.01 -20.59 5.79
CA GLY A 124 6.99 -20.73 6.87
C GLY A 124 7.94 -19.52 7.04
N VAL A 125 7.64 -18.39 6.39
CA VAL A 125 8.44 -17.16 6.54
C VAL A 125 8.10 -16.50 7.88
N ASN A 126 9.11 -16.28 8.72
CA ASN A 126 8.94 -15.57 10.00
C ASN A 126 8.83 -14.05 9.79
N ALA A 127 7.63 -13.61 9.39
CA ALA A 127 7.34 -12.20 9.13
C ALA A 127 5.89 -11.82 9.46
N VAL A 128 5.67 -10.53 9.66
CA VAL A 128 4.33 -9.92 9.82
C VAL A 128 4.18 -8.74 8.85
N TYR A 129 2.98 -8.54 8.32
CA TYR A 129 2.65 -7.42 7.45
C TYR A 129 1.65 -6.47 8.13
N VAL A 130 1.98 -5.18 8.26
CA VAL A 130 1.15 -4.20 8.98
C VAL A 130 0.85 -2.93 8.15
N PRO A 131 -0.28 -2.24 8.40
CA PRO A 131 -0.56 -0.96 7.77
C PRO A 131 0.17 0.20 8.47
N TYR A 132 0.67 1.15 7.67
CA TYR A 132 1.27 2.39 8.12
C TYR A 132 0.52 3.58 7.50
N LEU A 133 -0.18 4.34 8.34
CA LEU A 133 -0.80 5.60 7.95
C LEU A 133 0.29 6.67 7.94
N VAL A 134 0.73 7.07 6.75
CA VAL A 134 1.92 7.92 6.56
C VAL A 134 1.57 9.25 5.92
N ASP A 135 2.07 10.33 6.50
CA ASP A 135 1.91 11.70 5.99
C ASP A 135 3.09 12.11 5.11
N ASP A 136 4.32 11.94 5.63
CA ASP A 136 5.56 12.16 4.90
C ASP A 136 6.37 10.86 4.86
N VAL A 137 6.76 10.44 3.65
CA VAL A 137 7.42 9.15 3.44
C VAL A 137 8.92 9.20 3.73
N ALA A 138 9.57 10.35 3.58
CA ALA A 138 10.99 10.49 3.88
C ALA A 138 11.22 10.40 5.40
N ASP A 139 10.41 11.14 6.17
CA ASP A 139 10.41 11.08 7.64
C ASP A 139 10.11 9.65 8.11
N PHE A 140 9.08 9.02 7.56
CA PHE A 140 8.74 7.62 7.88
C PHE A 140 9.92 6.67 7.67
N LEU A 141 10.57 6.72 6.50
CA LEU A 141 11.68 5.80 6.17
C LEU A 141 12.93 6.06 7.03
N SER A 142 13.13 7.31 7.47
CA SER A 142 14.23 7.65 8.39
C SER A 142 14.03 7.04 9.78
N VAL A 143 12.80 7.11 10.30
CA VAL A 143 12.41 6.58 11.62
C VAL A 143 12.43 5.05 11.62
N TYR A 144 11.89 4.41 10.58
CA TYR A 144 11.86 2.94 10.46
C TYR A 144 13.06 2.40 9.68
N SER A 145 14.25 2.91 10.00
CA SER A 145 15.51 2.58 9.32
C SER A 145 16.17 1.28 9.78
N SER A 146 15.73 0.72 10.91
CA SER A 146 16.34 -0.47 11.48
C SER A 146 16.15 -1.74 10.61
N PRO A 147 17.04 -2.74 10.71
CA PRO A 147 16.92 -4.01 9.98
C PRO A 147 15.66 -4.82 10.30
N ASP A 148 14.96 -4.49 11.40
CA ASP A 148 13.69 -5.13 11.74
C ASP A 148 12.61 -4.86 10.66
N PHE A 149 12.72 -3.73 9.95
CA PHE A 149 11.81 -3.32 8.87
C PHE A 149 12.40 -3.69 7.50
N ALA A 150 12.00 -4.85 6.99
CA ALA A 150 12.65 -5.51 5.86
C ALA A 150 12.14 -5.03 4.48
N GLY A 151 10.94 -4.45 4.41
CA GLY A 151 10.40 -3.95 3.15
C GLY A 151 9.00 -3.37 3.30
N PHE A 152 8.58 -2.62 2.30
CA PHE A 152 7.30 -1.91 2.30
C PHE A 152 6.62 -2.00 0.95
N SER A 153 5.31 -2.20 0.92
CA SER A 153 4.52 -1.77 -0.24
C SER A 153 4.09 -0.33 -0.06
N CYS A 154 3.79 0.35 -1.15
CA CYS A 154 3.33 1.73 -1.16
C CYS A 154 2.08 1.89 -2.02
N THR A 155 1.09 2.61 -1.49
CA THR A 155 -0.11 3.01 -2.21
C THR A 155 -0.26 4.53 -2.27
N ILE A 156 -1.43 5.01 -2.71
CA ILE A 156 -1.77 6.43 -2.81
C ILE A 156 -1.53 7.12 -1.45
N PRO A 157 -0.94 8.33 -1.45
CA PRO A 157 -0.44 9.13 -2.58
C PRO A 157 1.08 8.98 -2.83
N HIS A 158 1.75 8.03 -2.18
CA HIS A 158 3.20 8.10 -1.95
C HIS A 158 4.08 7.48 -3.05
N LYS A 159 3.50 6.80 -4.05
CA LYS A 159 4.25 6.03 -5.07
C LYS A 159 5.28 6.86 -5.84
N GLU A 160 4.99 8.13 -6.10
CA GLU A 160 5.92 9.03 -6.82
C GLU A 160 7.00 9.60 -5.90
N ALA A 161 6.66 9.90 -4.64
CA ALA A 161 7.59 10.47 -3.67
C ALA A 161 8.70 9.47 -3.29
N ILE A 162 8.36 8.19 -3.16
CA ILE A 162 9.30 7.13 -2.80
C ILE A 162 10.45 6.96 -3.79
N VAL A 163 10.25 7.30 -5.07
CA VAL A 163 11.31 7.24 -6.08
C VAL A 163 12.54 8.04 -5.64
N LYS A 164 12.33 9.15 -4.92
CA LYS A 164 13.41 10.02 -4.41
C LYS A 164 13.99 9.53 -3.07
N CYS A 165 13.32 8.62 -2.38
CA CYS A 165 13.73 8.10 -1.08
C CYS A 165 14.53 6.79 -1.19
N CYS A 166 14.49 6.12 -2.34
CA CYS A 166 15.27 4.91 -2.58
C CYS A 166 16.70 5.23 -3.01
N SER A 167 17.68 4.51 -2.44
CA SER A 167 19.09 4.60 -2.84
C SER A 167 19.30 4.06 -4.26
N GLU A 168 18.53 3.04 -4.62
CA GLU A 168 18.53 2.42 -5.95
C GLU A 168 17.08 2.25 -6.40
N VAL A 169 16.80 2.48 -7.68
CA VAL A 169 15.48 2.26 -8.27
C VAL A 169 15.67 1.37 -9.49
N ASP A 170 14.91 0.29 -9.53
CA ASP A 170 14.85 -0.62 -10.67
C ASP A 170 14.62 0.15 -11.99
N PRO A 171 15.29 -0.21 -13.11
CA PRO A 171 15.17 0.54 -14.36
C PRO A 171 13.73 0.72 -14.84
N ILE A 172 12.86 -0.27 -14.66
CA ILE A 172 11.45 -0.19 -15.06
C ILE A 172 10.70 0.74 -14.11
N ALA A 173 10.89 0.60 -12.79
CA ALA A 173 10.29 1.51 -11.81
C ALA A 173 10.72 2.98 -12.03
N LYS A 174 11.98 3.19 -12.43
CA LYS A 174 12.54 4.50 -12.80
C LYS A 174 11.90 5.04 -14.08
N SER A 175 11.72 4.20 -15.10
CA SER A 175 11.03 4.57 -16.35
C SER A 175 9.56 4.92 -16.12
N ILE A 176 8.87 4.19 -15.23
CA ILE A 176 7.50 4.48 -14.81
C ILE A 176 7.45 5.78 -14.00
N GLY A 177 8.51 6.08 -13.24
CA GLY A 177 8.54 7.22 -12.32
C GLY A 177 7.62 7.03 -11.12
N ALA A 178 7.44 5.78 -10.67
CA ALA A 178 6.69 5.42 -9.46
C ALA A 178 7.18 4.09 -8.89
N VAL A 179 7.29 4.02 -7.55
CA VAL A 179 7.66 2.82 -6.80
C VAL A 179 6.47 2.39 -5.93
N ASN A 180 6.07 1.13 -6.02
CA ASN A 180 5.05 0.53 -5.15
C ASN A 180 5.63 -0.51 -4.18
N THR A 181 6.89 -0.91 -4.35
CA THR A 181 7.54 -1.97 -3.57
C THR A 181 8.95 -1.52 -3.20
N ILE A 182 9.27 -1.52 -1.92
CA ILE A 182 10.59 -1.20 -1.37
C ILE A 182 11.14 -2.45 -0.69
N VAL A 183 12.39 -2.79 -1.02
CA VAL A 183 13.15 -3.84 -0.34
C VAL A 183 14.33 -3.20 0.38
N ARG A 184 14.47 -3.49 1.68
CA ARG A 184 15.69 -3.13 2.43
C ARG A 184 16.72 -4.24 2.23
N ARG A 185 17.85 -3.92 1.63
CA ARG A 185 18.99 -4.83 1.49
C ARG A 185 19.76 -4.99 2.82
N PRO A 186 20.58 -6.05 2.98
CA PRO A 186 21.37 -6.26 4.20
C PRO A 186 22.33 -5.12 4.56
N ASP A 187 22.77 -4.34 3.57
CA ASP A 187 23.59 -3.13 3.75
C ASP A 187 22.78 -1.92 4.25
N GLY A 188 21.46 -2.07 4.42
CA GLY A 188 20.53 -1.03 4.84
C GLY A 188 19.93 -0.21 3.71
N ASN A 189 20.43 -0.35 2.47
CA ASN A 189 19.96 0.42 1.33
C ASN A 189 18.53 0.04 0.93
N LEU A 190 17.77 1.06 0.51
CA LEU A 190 16.41 0.88 0.02
C LEU A 190 16.41 0.79 -1.50
N VAL A 191 15.87 -0.30 -2.02
CA VAL A 191 15.69 -0.52 -3.45
C VAL A 191 14.22 -0.46 -3.82
N GLY A 192 13.88 0.42 -4.76
CA GLY A 192 12.52 0.64 -5.23
C GLY A 192 12.20 -0.16 -6.49
N TYR A 193 11.06 -0.84 -6.48
CA TYR A 193 10.50 -1.60 -7.59
C TYR A 193 9.05 -1.18 -7.88
N ASN A 194 8.56 -1.55 -9.05
CA ASN A 194 7.17 -1.40 -9.44
C ASN A 194 6.60 -2.73 -9.90
N THR A 195 5.62 -3.26 -9.18
CA THR A 195 4.90 -4.50 -9.53
C THR A 195 3.48 -4.24 -10.04
N ASP A 196 3.03 -2.98 -10.03
CA ASP A 196 1.67 -2.62 -10.48
C ASP A 196 1.50 -2.89 -11.97
N TYR A 197 2.51 -2.55 -12.79
CA TYR A 197 2.38 -2.66 -14.25
C TYR A 197 2.20 -4.12 -14.68
N THR A 198 2.99 -5.05 -14.14
CA THR A 198 2.85 -6.47 -14.47
C THR A 198 1.53 -7.02 -13.96
N GLY A 199 1.16 -6.71 -12.72
CA GLY A 199 -0.06 -7.23 -12.10
C GLY A 199 -1.32 -6.78 -12.84
N ALA A 200 -1.41 -5.49 -13.13
CA ALA A 200 -2.57 -4.91 -13.82
C ALA A 200 -2.67 -5.37 -15.28
N ILE A 201 -1.57 -5.33 -16.03
CA ILE A 201 -1.58 -5.74 -17.44
C ILE A 201 -1.91 -7.22 -17.58
N SER A 202 -1.31 -8.08 -16.75
CA SER A 202 -1.59 -9.52 -16.81
C SER A 202 -3.05 -9.80 -16.47
N ALA A 203 -3.60 -9.16 -15.44
CA ALA A 203 -5.02 -9.32 -15.09
C ALA A 203 -5.97 -8.90 -16.22
N ILE A 204 -5.65 -7.83 -16.95
CA ILE A 204 -6.44 -7.39 -18.11
C ILE A 204 -6.28 -8.37 -19.27
N GLU A 205 -5.07 -8.81 -19.58
CA GLU A 205 -4.81 -9.80 -20.64
C GLU A 205 -5.55 -11.12 -20.35
N ASP A 206 -5.51 -11.61 -19.11
CA ASP A 206 -6.19 -12.83 -18.66
C ASP A 206 -7.71 -12.68 -18.79
N ALA A 207 -8.27 -11.56 -18.35
CA ALA A 207 -9.71 -11.28 -18.48
C ALA A 207 -10.16 -11.22 -19.96
N MET A 208 -9.30 -10.71 -20.85
CA MET A 208 -9.59 -10.64 -22.29
C MET A 208 -9.49 -11.97 -23.01
N ARG A 209 -8.56 -12.85 -22.62
CA ARG A 209 -8.41 -14.18 -23.24
C ARG A 209 -9.57 -15.11 -22.88
N GLY A 210 -10.18 -14.94 -21.70
CA GLY A 210 -11.24 -15.82 -21.22
C GLY A 210 -10.79 -17.29 -21.16
N SER A 211 -11.73 -18.24 -21.31
CA SER A 211 -11.45 -19.68 -21.30
C SER A 211 -10.84 -20.21 -22.60
N HIS A 212 -10.67 -19.37 -23.62
CA HIS A 212 -10.18 -19.74 -24.95
C HIS A 212 -8.79 -19.12 -25.17
N ALA A 213 -7.78 -19.72 -24.55
CA ALA A 213 -6.39 -19.42 -24.85
C ALA A 213 -6.08 -19.92 -26.27
N ASN A 214 -6.30 -19.07 -27.28
CA ASN A 214 -5.64 -19.28 -28.56
C ASN A 214 -4.14 -19.06 -28.37
N ASP A 215 -3.34 -19.98 -28.92
CA ASP A 215 -1.86 -20.04 -28.92
C ASP A 215 -1.18 -18.85 -29.64
N SER A 216 -1.80 -17.68 -29.69
CA SER A 216 -1.15 -16.49 -30.23
C SER A 216 -0.12 -15.95 -29.23
N SER A 217 1.13 -15.88 -29.68
CA SER A 217 2.26 -15.27 -28.97
C SER A 217 2.12 -13.75 -28.80
N ALA A 218 1.20 -13.11 -29.53
CA ALA A 218 0.93 -11.68 -29.44
C ALA A 218 0.03 -11.32 -28.25
N SER A 219 0.28 -10.16 -27.64
CA SER A 219 -0.59 -9.61 -26.59
C SER A 219 -1.98 -9.27 -27.14
N PRO A 220 -3.07 -9.57 -26.41
CA PRO A 220 -4.41 -9.13 -26.79
C PRO A 220 -4.59 -7.61 -26.75
N LEU A 221 -3.64 -6.88 -26.15
CA LEU A 221 -3.63 -5.41 -26.10
C LEU A 221 -3.02 -4.78 -27.36
N SER A 222 -2.27 -5.54 -28.15
CA SER A 222 -1.54 -5.00 -29.30
C SER A 222 -2.50 -4.36 -30.32
N GLY A 223 -2.26 -3.08 -30.64
CA GLY A 223 -3.08 -2.29 -31.55
C GLY A 223 -4.43 -1.82 -30.99
N ARG A 224 -4.83 -2.29 -29.80
CA ARG A 224 -6.07 -1.87 -29.13
C ARG A 224 -5.94 -0.48 -28.54
N LEU A 225 -7.05 0.23 -28.47
CA LEU A 225 -7.14 1.49 -27.77
C LEU A 225 -7.29 1.24 -26.26
N PHE A 226 -6.37 1.77 -25.47
CA PHE A 226 -6.29 1.60 -24.03
C PHE A 226 -6.40 2.98 -23.36
N VAL A 227 -7.54 3.24 -22.73
CA VAL A 227 -7.89 4.51 -22.10
C VAL A 227 -7.71 4.40 -20.60
N ILE A 228 -6.81 5.21 -20.04
CA ILE A 228 -6.50 5.24 -18.61
C ILE A 228 -7.10 6.49 -17.99
N ILE A 229 -7.93 6.31 -16.96
CA ILE A 229 -8.39 7.41 -16.12
C ILE A 229 -7.47 7.52 -14.91
N GLY A 230 -6.77 8.65 -14.78
CA GLY A 230 -5.84 8.93 -13.70
C GLY A 230 -4.39 8.96 -14.16
N ALA A 231 -3.65 9.98 -13.73
CA ALA A 231 -2.23 10.18 -14.02
C ALA A 231 -1.35 10.14 -12.76
N GLY A 232 -1.74 9.34 -11.76
CA GLY A 232 -0.95 9.06 -10.55
C GLY A 232 -0.05 7.83 -10.74
N GLY A 233 0.64 7.39 -9.67
CA GLY A 233 1.59 6.28 -9.77
C GLY A 233 1.04 4.98 -10.38
N ALA A 234 -0.23 4.63 -10.10
CA ALA A 234 -0.89 3.48 -10.74
C ALA A 234 -1.16 3.73 -12.24
N GLY A 235 -1.66 4.92 -12.60
CA GLY A 235 -1.85 5.34 -13.98
C GLY A 235 -0.55 5.31 -14.79
N LYS A 236 0.58 5.76 -14.20
CA LYS A 236 1.90 5.66 -14.84
C LYS A 236 2.31 4.22 -15.11
N ALA A 237 2.11 3.33 -14.14
CA ALA A 237 2.43 1.91 -14.28
C ALA A 237 1.61 1.25 -15.39
N LEU A 238 0.31 1.54 -15.46
CA LEU A 238 -0.56 1.02 -16.53
C LEU A 238 -0.20 1.59 -17.89
N ALA A 239 0.08 2.90 -17.98
CA ALA A 239 0.44 3.54 -19.24
C ALA A 239 1.72 2.93 -19.82
N TYR A 240 2.73 2.72 -18.97
CA TYR A 240 3.94 2.00 -19.33
C TYR A 240 3.63 0.58 -19.81
N GLY A 241 2.91 -0.20 -18.99
CA GLY A 241 2.62 -1.59 -19.32
C GLY A 241 1.79 -1.77 -20.60
N ALA A 242 0.82 -0.89 -20.86
CA ALA A 242 0.00 -0.92 -22.06
C ALA A 242 0.82 -0.58 -23.31
N LYS A 243 1.70 0.42 -23.22
CA LYS A 243 2.65 0.77 -24.29
C LYS A 243 3.58 -0.41 -24.62
N GLU A 244 4.18 -1.05 -23.62
CA GLU A 244 5.07 -2.19 -23.82
C GLU A 244 4.37 -3.39 -24.51
N LYS A 245 3.05 -3.50 -24.34
CA LYS A 245 2.22 -4.50 -25.01
C LYS A 245 1.69 -4.08 -26.39
N GLY A 246 2.09 -2.89 -26.88
CA GLY A 246 1.74 -2.38 -28.20
C GLY A 246 0.35 -1.74 -28.28
N ALA A 247 -0.27 -1.38 -27.16
CA ALA A 247 -1.54 -0.67 -27.16
C ALA A 247 -1.38 0.80 -27.55
N LYS A 248 -2.43 1.40 -28.13
CA LYS A 248 -2.56 2.83 -28.33
C LYS A 248 -3.09 3.45 -27.03
N VAL A 249 -2.30 4.26 -26.35
CA VAL A 249 -2.62 4.74 -25.00
C VAL A 249 -3.26 6.13 -25.05
N ILE A 250 -4.38 6.30 -24.34
CA ILE A 250 -4.97 7.61 -24.03
C ILE A 250 -4.99 7.80 -22.52
N ILE A 251 -4.54 8.95 -22.05
CA ILE A 251 -4.58 9.33 -20.63
C ILE A 251 -5.63 10.41 -20.42
N ALA A 252 -6.63 10.12 -19.59
CA ALA A 252 -7.60 11.09 -19.11
C ALA A 252 -7.35 11.41 -17.64
N ASN A 253 -7.34 12.69 -17.27
CA ASN A 253 -7.15 13.08 -15.88
C ASN A 253 -7.85 14.40 -15.55
N ARG A 254 -8.21 14.59 -14.28
CA ARG A 254 -8.80 15.85 -13.80
C ARG A 254 -7.88 17.05 -14.04
N THR A 255 -6.59 16.88 -13.78
CA THR A 255 -5.57 17.88 -14.08
C THR A 255 -4.96 17.53 -15.44
N PHE A 256 -5.34 18.29 -16.48
CA PHE A 256 -4.97 18.00 -17.87
C PHE A 256 -3.45 17.96 -18.09
N ASP A 257 -2.69 18.88 -17.49
CA ASP A 257 -1.23 18.89 -17.64
C ASP A 257 -0.59 17.57 -17.20
N ARG A 258 -1.10 16.94 -16.13
CA ARG A 258 -0.61 15.62 -15.70
C ARG A 258 -0.95 14.52 -16.70
N ALA A 259 -2.10 14.59 -17.37
CA ALA A 259 -2.44 13.66 -18.44
C ALA A 259 -1.51 13.85 -19.63
N ARG A 260 -1.29 15.11 -20.06
CA ARG A 260 -0.38 15.46 -21.15
C ARG A 260 1.04 14.96 -20.88
N ASP A 261 1.58 15.23 -19.69
CA ASP A 261 2.95 14.83 -19.34
C ASP A 261 3.12 13.30 -19.34
N LEU A 262 2.12 12.56 -18.86
CA LEU A 262 2.15 11.10 -18.91
C LEU A 262 1.96 10.56 -20.34
N ALA A 263 1.05 11.14 -21.11
CA ALA A 263 0.83 10.74 -22.51
C ALA A 263 2.11 10.93 -23.34
N MET A 264 2.80 12.06 -23.18
CA MET A 264 4.08 12.32 -23.85
C MET A 264 5.16 11.30 -23.48
N SER A 265 5.24 10.85 -22.22
CA SER A 265 6.27 9.88 -21.80
C SER A 265 6.07 8.48 -22.38
N VAL A 266 4.82 8.14 -22.76
CA VAL A 266 4.49 6.84 -23.37
C VAL A 266 4.22 6.92 -24.87
N GLY A 267 4.23 8.11 -25.47
CA GLY A 267 3.90 8.31 -26.88
C GLY A 267 2.41 8.11 -27.19
N GLY A 268 1.54 8.44 -26.24
CA GLY A 268 0.09 8.40 -26.37
C GLY A 268 -0.54 9.79 -26.45
N ASP A 269 -1.87 9.83 -26.38
CA ASP A 269 -2.65 11.08 -26.39
C ASP A 269 -3.24 11.39 -25.01
N ALA A 270 -3.56 12.66 -24.78
CA ALA A 270 -4.17 13.12 -23.53
C ALA A 270 -5.56 13.70 -23.77
N LEU A 271 -6.48 13.42 -22.85
CA LEU A 271 -7.80 14.00 -22.79
C LEU A 271 -8.04 14.63 -21.42
N SER A 272 -8.84 15.69 -21.39
CA SER A 272 -9.50 16.11 -20.16
C SER A 272 -10.59 15.10 -19.78
N LEU A 273 -10.95 15.08 -18.49
CA LEU A 273 -12.04 14.20 -18.03
C LEU A 273 -13.38 14.55 -18.69
N ALA A 274 -13.61 15.81 -19.04
CA ALA A 274 -14.83 16.24 -19.73
C ALA A 274 -14.87 15.75 -21.20
N GLU A 275 -13.75 15.78 -21.90
CA GLU A 275 -13.66 15.23 -23.27
C GLU A 275 -13.85 13.71 -23.28
N LEU A 276 -13.45 13.02 -22.21
CA LEU A 276 -13.66 11.58 -22.10
C LEU A 276 -15.15 11.19 -22.09
N GLU A 277 -16.05 12.04 -21.58
CA GLU A 277 -17.49 11.76 -21.55
C GLU A 277 -18.12 11.69 -22.94
N SER A 278 -17.58 12.46 -23.90
CA SER A 278 -18.02 12.47 -25.29
C SER A 278 -17.15 11.60 -26.20
N PHE A 279 -16.09 10.98 -25.66
CA PHE A 279 -15.17 10.13 -26.39
C PHE A 279 -15.74 8.72 -26.60
N HIS A 280 -16.22 8.48 -27.83
CA HIS A 280 -16.81 7.20 -28.24
C HIS A 280 -16.01 6.60 -29.41
N PRO A 281 -14.84 6.00 -29.14
CA PRO A 281 -14.10 5.30 -30.18
C PRO A 281 -14.88 4.06 -30.63
N GLU A 282 -14.51 3.51 -31.79
CA GLU A 282 -15.08 2.24 -32.27
C GLU A 282 -14.96 1.12 -31.22
N GLY A 283 -15.83 0.11 -31.33
CA GLY A 283 -15.97 -0.96 -30.33
C GLY A 283 -14.66 -1.70 -30.02
N GLY A 284 -14.53 -2.15 -28.76
CA GLY A 284 -13.40 -2.98 -28.32
C GLY A 284 -12.20 -2.21 -27.77
N MET A 285 -12.41 -0.98 -27.30
CA MET A 285 -11.46 -0.28 -26.42
C MET A 285 -11.42 -0.88 -25.01
N ILE A 286 -10.34 -0.61 -24.29
CA ILE A 286 -10.15 -1.01 -22.90
C ILE A 286 -10.13 0.26 -22.05
N LEU A 287 -11.02 0.34 -21.06
CA LEU A 287 -11.03 1.44 -20.09
C LEU A 287 -10.44 0.96 -18.77
N ALA A 288 -9.48 1.71 -18.21
CA ALA A 288 -8.83 1.40 -16.95
C ALA A 288 -8.90 2.58 -15.97
N ASN A 289 -9.67 2.47 -14.89
CA ASN A 289 -9.67 3.47 -13.82
C ASN A 289 -8.51 3.22 -12.85
N THR A 290 -7.66 4.23 -12.64
CA THR A 290 -6.53 4.23 -11.70
C THR A 290 -6.63 5.38 -10.68
N THR A 291 -7.77 6.05 -10.62
CA THR A 291 -8.08 7.06 -9.60
C THR A 291 -8.65 6.39 -8.34
N SER A 292 -8.70 7.11 -7.23
CA SER A 292 -9.37 6.62 -6.01
C SER A 292 -10.91 6.75 -6.04
N ILE A 293 -11.51 7.12 -7.18
CA ILE A 293 -12.96 7.23 -7.31
C ILE A 293 -13.56 5.82 -7.31
N GLY A 294 -14.60 5.61 -6.50
CA GLY A 294 -15.22 4.30 -6.26
C GLY A 294 -14.58 3.51 -5.10
N MET A 295 -13.48 4.02 -4.53
CA MET A 295 -12.87 3.43 -3.34
C MET A 295 -13.66 3.80 -2.08
N GLN A 296 -13.66 2.91 -1.08
CA GLN A 296 -14.27 3.18 0.23
C GLN A 296 -13.73 4.50 0.84
N PRO A 297 -14.60 5.29 1.48
CA PRO A 297 -16.01 5.03 1.76
C PRO A 297 -16.98 5.37 0.60
N ASN A 298 -16.50 6.01 -0.47
CA ASN A 298 -17.36 6.51 -1.56
C ASN A 298 -17.51 5.49 -2.70
N ILE A 299 -18.18 4.38 -2.38
CA ILE A 299 -18.32 3.21 -3.27
C ILE A 299 -19.24 3.45 -4.47
N ASP A 300 -20.12 4.45 -4.40
CA ASP A 300 -21.03 4.80 -5.50
C ASP A 300 -20.39 5.76 -6.51
N GLY A 301 -19.19 6.26 -6.20
CA GLY A 301 -18.43 7.12 -7.09
C GLY A 301 -18.02 6.39 -8.36
N THR A 302 -18.26 7.01 -9.52
CA THR A 302 -17.78 6.52 -10.81
C THR A 302 -17.01 7.63 -11.53
N PRO A 303 -15.86 7.34 -12.17
CA PRO A 303 -15.14 8.34 -12.94
C PRO A 303 -15.84 8.70 -14.26
N LEU A 304 -16.81 7.90 -14.71
CA LEU A 304 -17.62 8.14 -15.91
C LEU A 304 -19.11 7.79 -15.67
N PRO A 305 -20.06 8.52 -16.30
CA PRO A 305 -21.49 8.21 -16.19
C PRO A 305 -21.85 6.81 -16.70
N LYS A 306 -22.81 6.15 -16.02
CA LYS A 306 -23.38 4.87 -16.49
C LYS A 306 -24.27 5.15 -17.70
N GLY A 307 -23.83 4.77 -18.90
CA GLY A 307 -24.58 4.97 -20.15
C GLY A 307 -23.72 5.26 -21.39
N THR A 308 -22.43 5.49 -21.22
CA THR A 308 -21.48 5.79 -22.31
C THR A 308 -21.12 4.59 -23.20
N GLY A 309 -21.69 3.39 -22.95
CA GLY A 309 -21.39 2.18 -23.72
C GLY A 309 -19.98 1.61 -23.50
N LEU A 310 -19.21 2.16 -22.55
CA LEU A 310 -17.83 1.79 -22.28
C LEU A 310 -17.78 0.62 -21.27
N ALA A 311 -17.27 -0.53 -21.69
CA ALA A 311 -16.89 -1.61 -20.78
C ALA A 311 -15.47 -1.33 -20.23
N GLY A 312 -15.28 -1.43 -18.92
CA GLY A 312 -14.03 -1.05 -18.28
C GLY A 312 -13.64 -1.93 -17.10
N VAL A 313 -12.34 -1.95 -16.81
CA VAL A 313 -11.73 -2.57 -15.64
C VAL A 313 -11.37 -1.46 -14.64
N ALA A 314 -11.74 -1.63 -13.37
CA ALA A 314 -11.32 -0.72 -12.30
C ALA A 314 -10.14 -1.33 -11.54
N LEU A 315 -9.11 -0.52 -11.28
CA LEU A 315 -7.94 -0.90 -10.49
C LEU A 315 -7.83 0.07 -9.30
N THR A 316 -8.49 -0.29 -8.20
CA THR A 316 -8.40 0.39 -6.90
C THR A 316 -8.18 -0.61 -5.79
#